data_AF-A0A1M3BGT7-F1
#
_entry.id   AF-A0A1M3BGT7-F1
#
_cell.length_a   1.000
_cell.length_b   1.000
_cell.length_c   1.000
_cell.angle_alpha   90.00
_cell.angle_beta   90.00
_cell.angle_gamma   90.00
#
_symmetry.space_group_name_H-M   'P 1'
#
loop_
_entity.id
_entity.type
_entity.pdbx_description
1 polymer ?
#
loop_
_entity_poly.entity_id
_entity_poly.type
_entity_poly.pdbx_seq_one_letter_code
_entity_poly.pdbx_strand_id
1 'polypeptide(L)' 'MRALLRSEEHLGPALRGSIEALDLARWDELPEAALPWEEVEIAARRQNVSEADVIWDLSGGKGKTAQTD' A
#
# COMPACT_ATOMS: atom_id res chain seq x y z
N MET A 1 -16.72 -1.55 4.67
CA MET A 1 -16.29 -2.70 3.84
C MET A 1 -16.42 -4.03 4.57
N ARG A 2 -15.72 -4.26 5.70
CA ARG A 2 -15.90 -5.48 6.54
C ARG A 2 -17.35 -5.79 6.92
N ALA A 3 -18.09 -4.77 7.35
CA ALA A 3 -19.50 -4.92 7.73
C ALA A 3 -20.40 -5.37 6.56
N LEU A 4 -20.10 -4.92 5.34
CA LEU A 4 -20.84 -5.27 4.12
C LEU A 4 -20.53 -6.71 3.66
N LEU A 5 -19.29 -7.15 3.86
CA LEU A 5 -18.92 -8.54 3.60
C LEU A 5 -19.53 -9.49 4.64
N ARG A 6 -19.61 -9.10 5.92
CA ARG A 6 -20.20 -9.92 6.98
C ARG A 6 -21.73 -10.01 6.94
N SER A 7 -22.41 -9.11 6.22
CA SER A 7 -23.86 -9.15 6.04
C SER A 7 -24.31 -10.08 4.91
N GLU A 8 -23.38 -10.64 4.13
CA GLU A 8 -23.72 -11.62 3.10
C GLU A 8 -23.97 -13.01 3.71
N GLU A 9 -25.14 -13.57 3.42
CA GLU A 9 -25.63 -14.83 4.01
C GLU A 9 -24.85 -16.04 3.46
N HIS A 10 -24.27 -15.92 2.26
CA HIS A 10 -23.52 -16.98 1.58
C HIS A 10 -22.10 -16.54 1.19
N LEU A 11 -21.23 -16.42 2.18
CA LEU A 11 -19.81 -16.16 1.95
C LEU A 11 -19.11 -17.39 1.36
N GLY A 12 -18.93 -17.39 0.04
CA GLY A 12 -18.11 -18.39 -0.65
C GLY A 12 -16.64 -18.39 -0.17
N PRO A 13 -15.88 -19.48 -0.43
CA PRO A 13 -14.53 -19.68 0.11
C PRO A 13 -13.54 -18.52 -0.16
N ALA A 14 -13.61 -17.93 -1.36
CA ALA A 14 -12.76 -16.79 -1.75
C ALA A 14 -13.02 -15.54 -0.90
N LEU A 15 -14.28 -15.29 -0.56
CA LEU A 15 -14.68 -14.12 0.21
C LEU A 15 -14.34 -14.28 1.70
N ARG A 16 -14.45 -15.50 2.23
CA ARG A 16 -13.98 -15.83 3.58
C ARG A 16 -12.46 -15.63 3.73
N GLY A 17 -11.67 -16.09 2.76
CA GLY A 17 -10.21 -15.87 2.76
C GLY A 17 -9.84 -14.38 2.68
N SER A 18 -10.61 -13.60 1.93
CA SER A 18 -10.41 -12.15 1.84
C SER A 18 -10.68 -11.43 3.17
N ILE A 19 -11.71 -11.85 3.93
CA ILE A 19 -12.01 -11.30 5.27
C ILE A 19 -10.89 -11.65 6.25
N GLU A 20 -10.42 -12.89 6.23
CA GLU A 20 -9.31 -13.34 7.09
C GLU A 20 -8.02 -12.56 6.83
N ALA A 21 -7.68 -12.33 5.55
CA ALA A 21 -6.54 -11.50 5.18
C ALA A 21 -6.69 -10.05 5.67
N LEU A 22 -7.89 -9.47 5.56
CA LEU A 22 -8.17 -8.14 6.11
C LEU A 22 -8.03 -8.12 7.64
N ASP A 23 -8.46 -9.17 8.35
CA ASP A 23 -8.37 -9.27 9.81
C ASP A 23 -6.89 -9.38 10.24
N LEU A 24 -6.09 -10.19 9.55
CA LEU A 24 -4.66 -10.36 9.80
C LEU A 24 -3.83 -9.09 9.60
N ALA A 25 -4.18 -8.29 8.59
CA ALA A 25 -3.39 -7.14 8.22
C ALA A 25 -3.58 -5.92 9.15
N ARG A 26 -4.53 -5.97 10.11
CA ARG A 26 -4.74 -4.95 11.17
C ARG A 26 -4.70 -3.50 10.67
N TRP A 27 -5.29 -3.24 9.50
CA TRP A 27 -5.28 -1.91 8.85
C TRP A 27 -5.85 -0.82 9.74
N ASP A 28 -6.83 -1.16 10.58
CA ASP A 28 -7.49 -0.26 11.52
C ASP A 28 -6.58 0.19 12.67
N GLU A 29 -5.42 -0.47 12.84
CA GLU A 29 -4.44 -0.20 13.90
C GLU A 29 -3.15 0.41 13.37
N LEU A 30 -3.05 0.60 12.05
CA LEU A 30 -1.89 1.26 11.46
C LEU A 30 -1.90 2.74 11.87
N PRO A 31 -0.72 3.32 12.13
CA PRO A 31 -0.64 4.75 12.37
C PRO A 31 -1.10 5.51 11.13
N GLU A 32 -1.63 6.72 11.33
CA GLU A 32 -1.92 7.63 10.23
C GLU A 32 -0.64 7.84 9.42
N ALA A 33 -0.71 7.59 8.11
CA ALA A 33 0.46 7.66 7.26
C ALA A 33 0.86 9.13 7.05
N ALA A 34 1.88 9.57 7.78
CA ALA A 34 2.54 10.84 7.54
C ALA A 34 3.72 10.61 6.60
N LEU A 35 3.54 10.90 5.31
CA LEU A 35 4.65 11.00 4.38
C LEU A 35 5.23 12.43 4.40
N PRO A 36 6.53 12.61 4.16
CA PRO A 36 7.12 13.92 3.94
C PRO A 36 6.71 14.44 2.56
N TRP A 37 5.45 14.82 2.39
CA TRP A 37 4.84 15.15 1.10
C TRP A 37 5.60 16.23 0.33
N GLU A 38 6.15 17.22 1.02
CA GLU A 38 6.96 18.28 0.39
C GLU A 38 8.25 17.70 -0.23
N GLU A 39 8.92 16.77 0.45
CA GLU A 39 10.11 16.10 -0.07
C GLU A 39 9.78 15.19 -1.25
N VAL A 40 8.64 14.49 -1.18
CA VAL A 40 8.11 13.64 -2.27
C VAL A 40 7.82 14.48 -3.51
N GLU A 41 7.12 15.60 -3.36
CA GLU A 41 6.78 16.51 -4.46
C GLU A 41 8.05 17.10 -5.11
N ILE A 42 9.01 17.55 -4.29
CA ILE A 42 10.29 18.07 -4.78
C ILE A 42 11.05 16.99 -5.55
N ALA A 43 11.10 15.76 -5.03
CA ALA A 43 11.78 14.65 -5.67
C ALA A 43 11.11 14.24 -6.99
N ALA A 44 9.78 14.22 -7.04
CA ALA A 44 8.99 13.90 -8.24
C ALA A 44 9.25 14.92 -9.35
N ARG A 45 9.21 16.22 -9.02
CA ARG A 45 9.52 17.32 -9.96
C ARG A 45 10.95 17.26 -10.48
N ARG A 46 11.94 17.01 -9.62
CA ARG A 46 13.35 16.92 -10.01
C ARG A 46 13.64 15.75 -10.95
N GLN A 47 12.95 14.63 -10.75
CA GLN A 47 13.13 13.40 -11.53
C GLN A 47 12.18 13.31 -12.72
N ASN A 48 11.19 14.21 -12.83
CA ASN A 48 10.14 14.18 -13.83
C ASN A 48 9.34 12.86 -13.85
N VAL A 49 8.98 12.38 -12.66
CA VAL A 49 8.18 11.17 -12.41
C VAL A 49 6.97 11.51 -11.53
N SER A 50 6.07 10.56 -11.29
CA SER A 50 4.96 10.78 -10.38
C SER A 50 5.39 10.67 -8.92
N GLU A 51 4.66 11.32 -8.01
CA GLU A 51 4.85 11.17 -6.56
C GLU A 51 4.69 9.70 -6.11
N ALA A 52 3.81 8.95 -6.79
CA ALA A 52 3.63 7.53 -6.54
C ALA A 52 4.90 6.70 -6.84
N ASP A 53 5.62 7.04 -7.90
CA ASP A 53 6.90 6.40 -8.24
C ASP A 53 7.97 6.69 -7.18
N VAL A 54 8.01 7.92 -6.67
CA VAL A 54 8.91 8.30 -5.57
C VAL A 54 8.58 7.54 -4.28
N ILE A 55 7.29 7.47 -3.92
CA ILE A 55 6.83 6.73 -2.74
C ILE A 55 7.15 5.24 -2.87
N TRP A 56 6.97 4.68 -4.07
CA TRP A 56 7.32 3.30 -4.37
C TRP A 56 8.81 3.02 -4.14
N ASP A 57 9.68 3.90 -4.63
CA ASP A 57 11.12 3.79 -4.42
C ASP A 57 11.52 3.91 -2.94
N LEU A 58 10.94 4.88 -2.21
CA LEU A 58 11.18 5.09 -0.78
C LEU A 58 10.71 3.91 0.07
N SER A 59 9.61 3.27 -0.32
CA SER A 59 8.99 2.16 0.42
C SER A 59 9.70 0.81 0.23
N GLY A 60 10.84 0.79 -0.49
CA GLY A 60 11.60 -0.43 -0.75
C GLY A 60 11.26 -1.12 -2.07
N GLY A 61 10.69 -0.40 -3.04
CA GLY A 61 10.49 -0.85 -4.42
C GLY A 61 11.79 -1.22 -5.17
N LYS A 62 12.96 -1.09 -4.53
CA LYS A 62 14.24 -1.64 -5.01
C LYS A 62 14.36 -3.13 -4.69
N GLY A 63 13.56 -3.93 -5.41
CA GLY A 63 14.00 -5.28 -5.73
C GLY A 63 15.25 -5.18 -6.61
N LYS A 64 16.44 -5.28 -6.01
CA LYS A 64 17.73 -5.61 -6.64
C LYS A 64 17.76 -5.59 -8.18
N THR A 65 18.02 -4.43 -8.81
CA THR A 65 18.56 -4.42 -10.17
C THR A 65 19.58 -3.30 -10.37
N ALA A 66 20.80 -3.74 -10.63
CA ALA A 66 21.90 -3.04 -11.30
C ALA A 66 22.49 -1.80 -10.61
N GLN A 67 23.23 -2.07 -9.54
CA GLN A 67 24.57 -1.50 -9.43
C GLN A 67 25.48 -2.34 -10.34
N THR A 68 25.87 -1.79 -11.48
CA THR A 68 27.04 -2.23 -12.26
C THR A 68 27.66 -0.99 -12.88
N ASP A 69 28.98 -0.92 -12.74
CA ASP A 69 29.94 0.16 -13.07
C ASP A 69 29.59 1.21 -14.13
#